data_AF-A0A1F1L0P9-F1
#
_entry.id   AF-A0A1F1L0P9-F1
#
_cell.length_a   1.000
_cell.length_b   1.000
_cell.length_c   1.000
_cell.angle_alpha   90.00
_cell.angle_beta   90.00
_cell.angle_gamma   90.00
#
_symmetry.space_group_name_H-M   'P 1'
#
loop_
_entity.id
_entity.type
_entity.pdbx_description
1 polymer ?
#
loop_
_entity_poly.entity_id
_entity_poly.type
_entity_poly.pdbx_seq_one_letter_code
_entity_poly.pdbx_strand_id
1 'polypeptide(L)'
;MTIINDNLPWKVGGAYQDNTIYQGIRLIAHYNLEGERAFEGRPTNLRKLKAIMRKLHVFQQVVDFDPEYPAVPGVVNGPGFAYVPRTPRDKDLAIKIKPSLRFTRLGETLWKLPPML
;
A
#
# COMPACT_ATOMS: atom_id res chain seq x y z
N MET A 1 -17.96 4.02 1.78
CA MET A 1 -16.76 3.61 2.55
C MET A 1 -16.58 2.11 2.41
N THR A 2 -15.34 1.62 2.48
CA THR A 2 -15.04 0.18 2.41
C THR A 2 -14.24 -0.19 3.66
N ILE A 3 -14.36 -1.43 4.12
CA ILE A 3 -13.62 -1.93 5.29
C ILE A 3 -12.11 -1.64 5.20
N ILE A 4 -11.54 -1.66 3.99
CA ILE A 4 -10.13 -1.31 3.77
C ILE A 4 -9.84 0.16 4.07
N ASN A 5 -10.70 1.08 3.61
CA ASN A 5 -10.50 2.52 3.83
C ASN A 5 -10.66 2.89 5.30
N ASP A 6 -11.55 2.21 6.02
CA ASP A 6 -11.80 2.44 7.45
C ASP A 6 -10.62 1.98 8.33
N ASN A 7 -9.70 1.21 7.75
CA ASN A 7 -8.52 0.68 8.43
C ASN A 7 -7.20 1.25 7.89
N LEU A 8 -7.23 2.29 7.03
CA LEU A 8 -6.02 3.00 6.62
C LEU A 8 -5.36 3.68 7.82
N PRO A 9 -4.02 3.63 7.93
CA PRO A 9 -3.31 4.31 9.02
C PRO A 9 -3.23 5.84 8.81
N TRP A 10 -3.63 6.33 7.62
CA TRP A 10 -3.60 7.73 7.26
C TRP A 10 -4.99 8.27 6.94
N LYS A 11 -5.19 9.57 7.20
CA LYS A 11 -6.33 10.32 6.67
C LYS A 11 -6.00 10.79 5.26
N VAL A 12 -6.46 10.05 4.26
CA VAL A 12 -6.19 10.33 2.84
C VAL A 12 -7.36 11.12 2.24
N GLY A 13 -7.09 12.33 1.77
CA GLY A 13 -8.08 13.16 1.07
C GLY A 13 -8.48 12.61 -0.30
N GLY A 14 -9.60 13.10 -0.85
CA GLY A 14 -10.11 12.67 -2.16
C GLY A 14 -9.13 12.90 -3.32
N ALA A 15 -8.27 13.92 -3.22
CA ALA A 15 -7.28 14.27 -4.24
C ALA A 15 -6.25 13.16 -4.54
N TYR A 16 -6.08 12.18 -3.64
CA TYR A 16 -5.07 11.12 -3.80
C TYR A 16 -5.64 9.78 -4.30
N GLN A 17 -6.95 9.69 -4.58
CA GLN A 17 -7.58 8.42 -4.96
C GLN A 17 -7.03 7.83 -6.27
N ASP A 18 -6.53 8.69 -7.17
CA ASP A 18 -5.93 8.31 -8.45
C ASP A 18 -4.42 8.04 -8.36
N ASN A 19 -3.81 8.20 -7.18
CA ASN A 19 -2.39 7.88 -6.98
C ASN A 19 -2.18 6.37 -7.12
N THR A 20 -1.27 5.98 -8.01
CA THR A 20 -1.00 4.57 -8.33
C THR A 20 -0.41 3.78 -7.17
N ILE A 21 0.38 4.41 -6.29
CA ILE A 21 0.87 3.76 -5.07
C ILE A 21 -0.28 3.53 -4.10
N TYR A 22 -1.16 4.53 -3.90
CA TYR A 22 -2.36 4.40 -3.07
C TYR A 22 -3.28 3.28 -3.56
N GLN A 23 -3.52 3.20 -4.87
CA GLN A 23 -4.29 2.10 -5.45
C GLN A 23 -3.58 0.75 -5.20
N GLY A 24 -2.27 0.68 -5.42
CA GLY A 24 -1.48 -0.54 -5.23
C GLY A 24 -1.52 -1.08 -3.80
N ILE A 25 -1.39 -0.24 -2.78
CA ILE A 25 -1.48 -0.70 -1.38
C ILE A 25 -2.88 -1.22 -1.04
N ARG A 26 -3.94 -0.65 -1.64
CA ARG A 26 -5.30 -1.15 -1.45
C ARG A 26 -5.48 -2.53 -2.07
N LEU A 27 -4.79 -2.84 -3.17
CA LEU A 27 -4.77 -4.19 -3.73
C LEU A 27 -4.10 -5.19 -2.77
N ILE A 28 -3.05 -4.79 -2.05
CA ILE A 28 -2.45 -5.63 -0.98
C ILE A 28 -3.50 -5.91 0.10
N ALA A 29 -4.24 -4.89 0.55
CA ALA A 29 -5.29 -5.09 1.53
C ALA A 29 -6.43 -5.99 1.03
N HIS A 30 -6.86 -5.86 -0.23
CA HIS A 30 -7.83 -6.77 -0.82
C HIS A 30 -7.32 -8.22 -0.85
N TYR A 31 -6.05 -8.43 -1.22
CA TYR A 31 -5.43 -9.75 -1.19
C TYR A 31 -5.37 -10.33 0.23
N ASN A 32 -4.98 -9.53 1.22
CA ASN A 32 -4.92 -9.99 2.62
C ASN A 32 -6.30 -10.27 3.23
N LEU A 33 -7.37 -9.65 2.68
CA LEU A 33 -8.73 -9.86 3.14
C LEU A 33 -9.39 -11.10 2.52
N GLU A 34 -9.21 -11.32 1.22
CA GLU A 34 -10.00 -12.31 0.46
C GLU A 34 -9.14 -13.29 -0.38
N GLY A 35 -7.81 -13.15 -0.35
CA GLY A 35 -6.87 -13.94 -1.13
C GLY A 35 -6.96 -13.67 -2.64
N GLU A 36 -6.71 -14.69 -3.45
CA GLU A 36 -6.76 -14.60 -4.91
C GLU A 36 -8.16 -14.27 -5.45
N ARG A 37 -9.22 -14.64 -4.71
CA ARG A 37 -10.60 -14.40 -5.11
C ARG A 37 -10.93 -12.92 -5.31
N ALA A 38 -10.22 -12.02 -4.60
CA ALA A 38 -10.34 -10.57 -4.80
C ALA A 38 -10.06 -10.12 -6.25
N PHE A 39 -9.41 -10.98 -7.05
CA PHE A 39 -8.95 -10.69 -8.40
C PHE A 39 -9.57 -11.58 -9.48
N GLU A 40 -10.55 -12.41 -9.14
CA GLU A 40 -11.31 -13.20 -10.12
C GLU A 40 -11.94 -12.26 -11.17
N GLY A 41 -11.70 -12.56 -12.46
CA GLY A 41 -12.14 -11.71 -13.57
C GLY A 41 -11.43 -10.34 -13.67
N ARG A 42 -10.38 -10.08 -12.86
CA ARG A 42 -9.67 -8.79 -12.79
C ARG A 42 -8.15 -8.94 -13.00
N PRO A 43 -7.69 -9.50 -14.15
CA PRO A 43 -6.28 -9.80 -14.39
C PRO A 43 -5.37 -8.56 -14.32
N THR A 44 -5.88 -7.38 -14.71
CA THR A 44 -5.14 -6.12 -14.61
C THR A 44 -4.82 -5.74 -13.17
N ASN A 45 -5.73 -5.98 -12.22
CA ASN A 45 -5.50 -5.71 -10.80
C ASN A 45 -4.50 -6.70 -10.22
N LEU A 46 -4.59 -7.99 -10.59
CA LEU A 46 -3.60 -8.98 -10.19
C LEU A 46 -2.19 -8.61 -10.68
N ARG A 47 -2.07 -8.15 -11.93
CA ARG A 47 -0.79 -7.66 -12.47
C ARG A 47 -0.25 -6.45 -11.70
N LYS A 48 -1.12 -5.50 -11.32
CA LYS A 48 -0.75 -4.33 -10.51
C LYS A 48 -0.31 -4.75 -9.10
N LEU A 49 -0.99 -5.71 -8.47
CA LEU A 49 -0.60 -6.29 -7.18
C LEU A 49 0.82 -6.88 -7.27
N LYS A 50 1.08 -7.75 -8.26
CA LYS A 50 2.40 -8.34 -8.46
C LYS A 50 3.48 -7.28 -8.68
N ALA A 51 3.18 -6.22 -9.44
CA ALA A 51 4.11 -5.12 -9.69
C ALA A 51 4.48 -4.34 -8.41
N ILE A 52 3.51 -3.98 -7.57
CA ILE A 52 3.80 -3.30 -6.31
C ILE A 52 4.53 -4.23 -5.33
N MET A 53 4.14 -5.50 -5.23
CA MET A 53 4.82 -6.48 -4.37
C MET A 53 6.28 -6.66 -4.78
N ARG A 54 6.57 -6.73 -6.10
CA ARG A 54 7.95 -6.76 -6.59
C ARG A 54 8.73 -5.53 -6.13
N LYS A 55 8.15 -4.34 -6.19
CA LYS A 55 8.83 -3.12 -5.73
C LYS A 55 9.18 -3.20 -4.23
N LEU A 56 8.22 -3.63 -3.41
CA LEU A 56 8.40 -3.70 -1.95
C LEU A 56 9.39 -4.79 -1.53
N HIS A 57 9.34 -5.98 -2.16
CA HIS A 57 10.24 -7.09 -1.86
C HIS A 57 11.64 -6.90 -2.44
N VAL A 58 11.76 -6.63 -3.74
CA VAL A 58 13.06 -6.63 -4.43
C VAL A 58 13.89 -5.43 -4.03
N PHE A 59 13.28 -4.25 -3.92
CA PHE A 59 14.01 -3.03 -3.54
C PHE A 59 14.04 -2.78 -2.03
N GLN A 60 13.51 -3.70 -1.22
CA GLN A 60 13.45 -3.58 0.24
C GLN A 60 12.81 -2.23 0.67
N GLN A 61 11.64 -1.95 0.09
CA GLN A 61 10.91 -0.70 0.30
C GLN A 61 9.58 -0.92 1.04
N VAL A 62 9.07 0.17 1.60
CA VAL A 62 7.71 0.31 2.14
C VAL A 62 7.08 1.57 1.57
N VAL A 63 5.75 1.65 1.63
CA VAL A 63 5.01 2.85 1.24
C VAL A 63 4.85 3.77 2.44
N ASP A 64 5.14 5.05 2.24
CA ASP A 64 4.76 6.10 3.18
C ASP A 64 3.80 7.10 2.53
N PHE A 65 3.02 7.77 3.37
CA PHE A 65 2.19 8.90 3.00
C PHE A 65 2.60 10.14 3.78
N ASP A 66 2.82 11.21 3.02
CA ASP A 66 3.01 12.56 3.49
C ASP A 66 2.51 13.53 2.39
N PRO A 67 1.49 14.38 2.65
CA PRO A 67 0.98 15.35 1.68
C PRO A 67 2.06 16.24 1.04
N GLU A 68 3.18 16.45 1.71
CA GLU A 68 4.29 17.28 1.22
C GLU A 68 5.19 16.53 0.22
N TYR A 69 5.07 15.21 0.08
CA TYR A 69 5.86 14.47 -0.90
C TYR A 69 5.54 14.92 -2.33
N PRO A 70 6.54 15.35 -3.11
CA PRO A 70 6.33 15.74 -4.49
C PRO A 70 6.03 14.51 -5.35
N ALA A 71 5.36 14.74 -6.48
CA ALA A 71 5.31 13.73 -7.53
C ALA A 71 6.72 13.51 -8.10
N VAL A 72 7.07 12.26 -8.38
CA VAL A 72 8.35 11.90 -9.01
C VAL A 72 8.03 11.33 -10.40
N PRO A 73 8.27 12.09 -11.49
CA PRO A 73 7.99 11.63 -12.85
C PRO A 73 8.62 10.26 -13.13
N GLY A 74 7.85 9.36 -13.73
CA GLY A 74 8.27 7.99 -14.02
C GLY A 74 8.25 7.02 -12.82
N VAL A 75 8.01 7.50 -11.60
CA VAL A 75 7.93 6.67 -10.38
C VAL A 75 6.52 6.66 -9.80
N VAL A 76 5.93 7.84 -9.60
CA VAL A 76 4.58 8.03 -9.07
C VAL A 76 3.86 9.13 -9.84
N ASN A 77 2.59 8.90 -10.16
CA ASN A 77 1.77 9.78 -11.00
C ASN A 77 1.17 11.00 -10.25
N GLY A 78 1.45 11.17 -8.97
CA GLY A 78 0.93 12.26 -8.16
C GLY A 78 1.68 12.41 -6.83
N PRO A 79 1.46 13.51 -6.10
CA PRO A 79 2.09 13.76 -4.81
C PRO A 79 1.52 12.85 -3.70
N GLY A 80 2.08 12.96 -2.50
CA GLY A 80 1.50 12.37 -1.28
C GLY A 80 2.07 11.00 -0.91
N PHE A 81 2.30 10.12 -1.88
CA PHE A 81 2.78 8.76 -1.64
C PHE A 81 4.17 8.54 -2.20
N ALA A 82 5.01 7.85 -1.43
CA ALA A 82 6.37 7.53 -1.83
C ALA A 82 6.75 6.09 -1.45
N TYR A 83 7.67 5.51 -2.23
CA TYR A 83 8.44 4.36 -1.78
C TYR A 83 9.63 4.86 -0.96
N VAL A 84 9.76 4.36 0.26
CA VAL A 84 10.85 4.72 1.16
C VAL A 84 11.58 3.45 1.64
N PRO A 85 12.86 3.54 2.07
CA PRO A 85 13.58 2.38 2.57
C PRO A 85 12.89 1.71 3.75
N ARG A 86 12.80 0.38 3.69
CA ARG A 86 12.36 -0.45 4.81
C ARG A 86 13.37 -0.37 5.95
N THR A 87 12.86 -0.38 7.17
CA THR A 87 13.63 -0.48 8.41
C THR A 87 13.12 -1.65 9.26
N PRO A 88 13.90 -2.17 10.22
CA PRO A 88 13.45 -3.25 11.09
C PRO A 88 12.15 -2.93 11.87
N ARG A 89 11.89 -1.64 12.14
CA ARG A 89 10.65 -1.19 12.80
C ARG A 89 9.39 -1.48 11.97
N ASP A 90 9.52 -1.54 10.65
CA ASP A 90 8.41 -1.76 9.72
C ASP A 90 7.92 -3.21 9.73
N LYS A 91 8.66 -4.13 10.38
CA LYS A 91 8.35 -5.56 10.47
C LYS A 91 8.03 -6.15 9.08
N ASP A 92 6.91 -6.87 8.97
CA ASP A 92 6.36 -7.45 7.76
C ASP A 92 5.33 -6.53 7.07
N LEU A 93 5.22 -5.26 7.44
CA LEU A 93 4.23 -4.36 6.83
C LEU A 93 4.70 -3.84 5.47
N ALA A 94 3.75 -3.62 4.55
CA ALA A 94 3.94 -2.90 3.30
C ALA A 94 4.00 -1.37 3.49
N ILE A 95 3.65 -0.89 4.69
CA ILE A 95 3.55 0.52 5.07
C ILE A 95 4.66 0.89 6.05
N LYS A 96 5.18 2.11 5.94
CA LYS A 96 6.16 2.69 6.87
C LYS A 96 5.55 2.89 8.25
N ILE A 97 6.20 2.37 9.30
CA ILE A 97 5.83 2.64 10.69
C ILE A 97 6.45 3.99 11.11
N LYS A 98 5.58 4.92 11.53
CA LYS A 98 5.94 6.19 12.18
C LYS A 98 5.29 6.27 13.57
N PRO A 99 5.89 6.96 14.55
CA PRO A 99 5.34 7.07 15.91
C PRO A 99 3.90 7.63 15.99
N SER A 100 3.51 8.43 15.00
CA SER A 100 2.17 9.03 14.90
C SER A 100 1.11 8.09 14.31
N LEU A 101 1.50 6.99 13.66
CA LEU A 101 0.54 6.06 13.07
C LEU A 101 -0.07 5.16 14.15
N ARG A 102 -1.35 4.85 13.97
CA ARG A 102 -2.08 3.87 14.76
C ARG A 102 -2.75 2.91 13.80
N PHE A 103 -2.56 1.63 14.05
CA PHE A 103 -3.22 0.57 13.31
C PHE A 103 -4.33 0.00 14.18
N THR A 104 -5.47 -0.28 13.57
CA THR A 104 -6.46 -1.17 14.16
C THR A 104 -5.94 -2.62 14.07
N ARG A 105 -6.51 -3.53 14.84
CA ARG A 105 -6.17 -4.96 14.75
C ARG A 105 -6.35 -5.53 13.34
N LEU A 106 -7.40 -5.11 12.64
CA LEU A 106 -7.61 -5.51 11.25
C LEU A 106 -6.61 -4.83 10.30
N GLY A 107 -6.29 -3.55 10.52
CA GLY A 107 -5.28 -2.83 9.77
C GLY A 107 -3.91 -3.51 9.83
N GLU A 108 -3.50 -4.01 11.00
CA GLU A 108 -2.26 -4.79 11.13
C GLU A 108 -2.23 -6.03 10.22
N THR A 109 -3.38 -6.64 9.93
CA THR A 109 -3.47 -7.74 8.97
C THR A 109 -3.52 -7.25 7.52
N LEU A 110 -4.36 -6.24 7.24
CA LEU A 110 -4.57 -5.72 5.89
C LEU A 110 -3.29 -5.17 5.25
N TRP A 111 -2.42 -4.55 6.05
CA TRP A 111 -1.23 -3.87 5.54
C TRP A 111 0.04 -4.71 5.60
N LYS A 112 -0.04 -6.00 5.94
CA LYS A 112 1.09 -6.92 5.80
C LYS A 112 1.51 -7.02 4.35
N LEU A 113 2.82 -7.05 4.12
CA LEU A 113 3.40 -7.39 2.84
C LEU A 113 3.24 -8.91 2.65
N PRO A 114 2.41 -9.38 1.69
CA PRO A 114 2.23 -10.80 1.47
C PRO A 114 3.53 -11.41 0.92
N PRO A 115 3.76 -12.74 1.08
CA PRO A 115 4.87 -13.41 0.40
C PRO A 115 4.74 -13.27 -1.12
N MET A 116 5.86 -13.33 -1.85
CA MET A 116 5.86 -13.11 -3.30
C MET A 116 4.96 -14.13 -4.05
N LEU A 117 4.09 -13.62 -4.95
CA LEU A 117 3.14 -14.36 -5.80
C LEU A 117 3.66 -14.63 -7.22
#